data_AF-A0A1F1QEC9-F1
#
_entry.id   AF-A0A1F1QEC9-F1
#
_cell.length_a   1.000
_cell.length_b   1.000
_cell.length_c   1.000
_cell.angle_alpha   90.00
_cell.angle_beta   90.00
_cell.angle_gamma   90.00
#
_symmetry.space_group_name_H-M   'P 1'
#
loop_
_entity.id
_entity.type
_entity.pdbx_description
1 polymer ?
#
loop_
_entity_poly.entity_id
_entity_poly.type
_entity_poly.pdbx_seq_one_letter_code
_entity_poly.pdbx_strand_id
1 'polypeptide(L)'
;MNAITQHDELTPYLQAQQHKQLLRFITCGSVDDGKSTLIGRLLYESKVLFEDQFGQLEADSEKLGTQGEELDFALLVDGLAAEREQGITLLTL
;
A
#
# COMPACT_ATOMS: atom_id res chain seq x y z
N MET A 1 5.95 2.59 -45.03
CA MET A 1 6.46 1.27 -44.58
C MET A 1 6.85 1.33 -43.08
N ASN A 2 6.01 1.85 -42.18
CA ASN A 2 6.35 2.09 -40.75
C ASN A 2 5.22 1.68 -39.78
N ALA A 3 4.43 0.65 -40.10
CA ALA A 3 3.30 0.21 -39.25
C ALA A 3 3.49 -1.18 -38.62
N ILE A 4 4.55 -1.91 -38.97
CA ILE A 4 4.72 -3.33 -38.58
C ILE A 4 5.69 -3.49 -37.38
N THR A 5 6.52 -2.49 -37.08
CA THR A 5 7.56 -2.59 -36.04
C THR A 5 7.04 -2.48 -34.60
N GLN A 6 5.77 -2.13 -34.38
CA GLN A 6 5.22 -1.99 -33.01
C GLN A 6 4.70 -3.31 -32.42
N HIS A 7 4.41 -4.33 -33.23
CA HIS A 7 3.76 -5.56 -32.74
C HIS A 7 4.73 -6.55 -32.07
N ASP A 8 6.00 -6.55 -32.47
CA ASP A 8 7.00 -7.49 -31.97
C ASP A 8 7.51 -7.15 -30.56
N GLU A 9 7.56 -5.87 -30.18
CA GLU A 9 8.03 -5.44 -28.84
C GLU A 9 6.94 -5.54 -27.76
N LEU A 10 5.67 -5.49 -28.14
CA LEU A 10 4.53 -5.57 -27.21
C LEU A 10 4.29 -7.00 -26.71
N THR A 11 4.54 -7.99 -27.55
CA THR A 11 4.31 -9.42 -27.24
C THR A 11 5.11 -9.90 -26.01
N PRO A 12 6.43 -9.69 -25.91
CA PRO A 12 7.20 -10.09 -24.72
C PRO A 12 6.80 -9.30 -23.47
N TYR A 13 6.43 -8.02 -23.61
CA TYR A 13 5.93 -7.21 -22.49
C TYR A 13 4.61 -7.77 -21.92
N LEU A 14 3.67 -8.13 -22.79
CA LEU A 14 2.39 -8.72 -22.39
C LEU A 14 2.58 -10.07 -21.71
N GLN A 15 3.45 -10.94 -22.24
CA GLN A 15 3.76 -12.24 -21.63
C GLN A 15 4.40 -12.09 -20.24
N ALA A 16 5.29 -11.10 -20.06
CA ALA A 16 5.91 -10.82 -18.76
C ALA A 16 4.90 -10.30 -17.72
N GLN A 17 3.91 -9.51 -18.14
CA GLN A 17 2.83 -9.05 -17.26
C GLN A 17 1.84 -10.16 -16.91
N GLN A 18 1.51 -11.04 -17.86
CA GLN A 18 0.57 -12.14 -17.67
C GLN A 18 1.10 -13.24 -16.72
N HIS A 19 2.41 -13.40 -16.61
CA HIS A 19 3.04 -14.43 -15.75
C HIS A 19 3.66 -13.88 -14.46
N LYS A 20 3.23 -12.70 -13.99
CA LYS A 20 3.67 -12.22 -12.69
C LYS A 20 3.25 -13.19 -11.59
N GLN A 21 4.23 -13.71 -10.87
CA GLN A 21 3.98 -14.61 -9.74
C GLN A 21 3.40 -13.81 -8.57
N LEU A 22 2.40 -14.38 -7.91
CA LEU A 22 1.83 -13.80 -6.70
C LEU A 22 2.82 -13.93 -5.55
N LEU A 23 3.33 -12.81 -5.06
CA LEU A 23 4.15 -12.75 -3.86
C LEU A 23 3.23 -12.67 -2.64
N ARG A 24 3.35 -13.64 -1.73
CA ARG A 24 2.72 -13.61 -0.40
C ARG A 24 3.82 -13.48 0.63
N PHE A 25 3.79 -12.41 1.40
CA PHE A 25 4.70 -12.19 2.53
C PHE A 25 3.88 -11.72 3.72
N ILE A 26 4.45 -11.90 4.91
CA ILE A 26 3.90 -11.43 6.17
C ILE A 26 4.93 -10.53 6.84
N THR A 27 4.49 -9.56 7.62
CA THR A 27 5.41 -8.77 8.45
C THR A 27 5.26 -9.21 9.91
N CYS A 28 6.37 -9.44 10.59
CA CYS A 28 6.38 -9.84 12.01
C CYS A 28 7.46 -9.07 12.78
N GLY A 29 7.21 -8.82 14.06
CA GLY A 29 8.01 -7.91 14.89
C GLY A 29 7.24 -7.47 16.14
N SER A 30 7.93 -6.84 17.08
CA SER A 30 7.42 -6.32 18.35
C SER A 30 6.31 -5.28 18.17
N VAL A 31 5.57 -5.00 19.24
CA VAL A 31 4.71 -3.80 19.33
C VAL A 31 5.58 -2.57 19.02
N ASP A 32 5.04 -1.64 18.21
CA ASP A 32 5.68 -0.41 17.74
C ASP A 32 6.86 -0.53 16.74
N ASP A 33 7.15 -1.72 16.20
CA ASP A 33 8.20 -1.90 15.16
C ASP A 33 7.83 -1.32 13.77
N GLY A 34 6.73 -0.57 13.64
CA GLY A 34 6.33 0.08 12.37
C GLY A 34 5.90 -0.88 11.26
N LYS A 35 5.48 -2.12 11.59
CA LYS A 35 5.01 -3.14 10.63
C LYS A 35 3.90 -2.62 9.72
N SER A 36 2.89 -2.00 10.32
CA SER A 36 1.72 -1.46 9.63
C SER A 36 2.08 -0.25 8.78
N THR A 37 3.00 0.60 9.25
CA THR A 37 3.58 1.70 8.47
C THR A 37 4.32 1.18 7.22
N LEU A 38 5.10 0.10 7.34
CA LEU A 38 5.82 -0.50 6.21
C LEU A 38 4.87 -1.07 5.17
N ILE A 39 3.85 -1.83 5.59
CA ILE A 39 2.82 -2.36 4.68
C ILE A 39 2.06 -1.20 4.01
N GLY A 40 1.63 -0.19 4.77
CA GLY A 40 0.93 0.97 4.24
C GLY A 40 1.76 1.75 3.21
N ARG A 41 3.06 1.91 3.47
CA ARG A 41 4.00 2.53 2.53
C ARG A 41 4.17 1.72 1.24
N LEU A 42 4.26 0.39 1.34
CA LEU A 42 4.31 -0.48 0.16
C LEU A 42 3.03 -0.39 -0.68
N LEU A 43 1.86 -0.35 -0.02
CA LEU A 43 0.58 -0.15 -0.69
C LEU A 43 0.50 1.22 -1.37
N TYR A 44 0.99 2.27 -0.72
CA TYR A 44 1.09 3.60 -1.29
C TYR A 44 2.02 3.64 -2.53
N GLU A 45 3.25 3.13 -2.41
CA GLU A 45 4.23 3.14 -3.50
C GLU A 45 3.84 2.23 -4.67
N SER A 46 3.06 1.18 -4.42
CA SER A 46 2.50 0.33 -5.47
C SER A 46 1.44 1.02 -6.34
N LYS A 47 1.05 2.27 -6.01
CA LYS A 47 -0.01 3.05 -6.68
C LYS A 47 -1.35 2.32 -6.76
N VAL A 48 -1.62 1.42 -5.82
CA VAL A 48 -2.88 0.66 -5.74
C VAL A 48 -3.99 1.49 -5.08
N LEU A 49 -3.64 2.61 -4.41
CA LEU A 49 -4.59 3.50 -3.76
C LEU A 49 -5.25 4.45 -4.75
N PHE A 50 -6.58 4.52 -4.70
CA PHE A 50 -7.37 5.53 -5.41
C PHE A 50 -7.24 6.90 -4.73
N GLU A 51 -7.36 7.99 -5.50
CA GLU A 51 -7.20 9.37 -4.99
C GLU A 51 -8.12 9.69 -3.79
N ASP A 52 -9.33 9.14 -3.78
CA ASP A 52 -10.29 9.32 -2.68
C ASP A 52 -9.78 8.73 -1.35
N GLN A 53 -9.09 7.58 -1.41
CA GLN A 53 -8.50 6.94 -0.23
C GLN A 53 -7.28 7.71 0.27
N PHE A 54 -6.58 8.37 -0.64
CA PHE A 54 -5.44 9.23 -0.28
C PHE A 54 -5.89 10.49 0.45
N GLY A 55 -6.94 11.16 -0.04
CA GLY A 55 -7.51 12.34 0.66
C GLY A 55 -8.09 11.99 2.04
N GLN A 56 -8.66 10.79 2.21
CA GLN A 56 -9.06 10.29 3.52
C GLN A 56 -7.85 10.06 4.44
N LEU A 57 -6.76 9.50 3.91
CA LEU A 57 -5.53 9.28 4.68
C LEU A 57 -4.92 10.60 5.17
N GLU A 58 -4.89 11.64 4.32
CA GLU A 58 -4.43 12.98 4.72
C GLU A 58 -5.29 13.53 5.86
N ALA A 59 -6.62 13.50 5.70
CA ALA A 59 -7.55 13.99 6.71
C ALA A 59 -7.51 13.20 8.03
N ASP A 60 -7.29 11.89 7.95
CA ASP A 60 -7.17 11.02 9.13
C ASP A 60 -5.78 11.22 9.79
N SER A 61 -4.72 11.43 9.01
CA SER A 61 -3.38 11.74 9.54
C SER A 61 -3.38 13.07 10.29
N GLU A 62 -4.07 14.10 9.79
CA GLU A 62 -4.19 15.39 10.49
C GLU A 62 -4.93 15.28 11.84
N LYS A 63 -5.88 14.34 11.96
CA LYS A 63 -6.76 14.23 13.15
C LYS A 63 -6.28 13.20 14.17
N LEU A 64 -5.72 12.09 13.68
CA LEU A 64 -5.41 10.87 14.44
C LEU A 64 -3.97 10.42 14.25
N GLY A 65 -3.19 11.09 13.40
CA GLY A 65 -1.84 10.69 13.06
C GLY A 65 -0.90 10.78 14.25
N THR A 66 -0.07 9.75 14.38
CA THR A 66 0.99 9.68 15.40
C THR A 66 2.32 10.25 14.91
N GLN A 67 2.41 10.55 13.61
CA GLN A 67 3.61 11.00 12.88
C GLN A 67 3.69 12.54 12.72
N GLY A 68 2.79 13.30 13.36
CA GLY A 68 2.79 14.77 13.27
C GLY A 68 2.26 15.29 11.93
N GLU A 69 3.08 16.05 11.18
CA GLU A 69 2.72 16.60 9.85
C GLU A 69 2.95 15.60 8.69
N GLU A 70 3.51 14.41 8.98
CA GLU A 70 3.71 13.36 7.97
C GLU A 70 2.48 12.43 7.87
N LEU A 71 2.30 11.87 6.67
CA LEU A 71 1.26 10.88 6.39
C LEU A 71 1.47 9.62 7.25
N ASP A 72 0.45 9.27 8.03
CA ASP A 72 0.48 8.07 8.87
C ASP A 72 -0.05 6.87 8.08
N PHE A 73 0.84 6.21 7.36
CA PHE A 73 0.51 5.06 6.52
C PHE A 73 -0.07 3.86 7.29
N ALA A 74 0.09 3.79 8.62
CA ALA A 74 -0.52 2.74 9.42
C ALA A 74 -2.06 2.82 9.36
N LEU A 75 -2.63 4.03 9.23
CA LEU A 75 -4.08 4.25 9.18
C LEU A 75 -4.77 3.65 7.94
N LEU A 76 -4.01 3.38 6.88
CA LEU A 76 -4.51 2.64 5.70
C LEU A 76 -4.81 1.18 6.01
N VAL A 77 -4.08 0.63 6.98
CA VAL A 77 -3.97 -0.80 7.24
C VAL A 77 -4.73 -1.17 8.52
N ASP A 78 -4.74 -0.26 9.51
CA ASP A 78 -5.50 -0.37 10.75
C ASP A 78 -6.97 0.02 10.50
N GLY A 79 -7.72 -0.92 9.93
CA GLY A 79 -9.09 -0.73 9.44
C GLY A 79 -10.18 -0.87 10.51
N LEU A 80 -9.89 -1.44 11.68
CA LEU A 80 -10.86 -1.55 12.76
C LEU A 80 -10.83 -0.30 13.64
N ALA A 81 -11.99 0.25 13.98
CA ALA A 81 -12.10 1.39 14.90
C ALA A 81 -11.42 1.12 16.27
N ALA A 82 -11.44 -0.14 16.72
CA ALA A 82 -10.75 -0.57 17.93
C ALA A 82 -9.21 -0.57 17.80
N GLU A 83 -8.66 -0.78 16.60
CA GLU A 83 -7.22 -0.65 16.33
C GLU A 83 -6.80 0.81 16.42
N ARG A 84 -7.61 1.69 15.81
CA ARG A 84 -7.39 3.15 15.79
C ARG A 84 -7.48 3.78 17.18
N GLU A 85 -8.36 3.28 18.04
CA GLU A 85 -8.51 3.79 19.42
C GLU A 85 -7.37 3.32 20.36
N GLN A 86 -6.75 2.17 20.07
CA GLN A 86 -5.69 1.60 20.90
C GLN A 86 -4.27 1.75 20.33
N GLY A 87 -4.13 2.21 19.08
CA GLY A 87 -2.83 2.34 18.41
C GLY A 87 -2.13 1.01 18.17
N ILE A 88 -2.88 -0.09 18.11
CA ILE A 88 -2.36 -1.44 17.85
C ILE A 88 -3.11 -2.08 16.68
N THR A 89 -2.39 -2.84 15.87
CA THR A 89 -3.01 -3.73 14.87
C THR A 89 -3.51 -4.99 15.59
N LEU A 90 -4.83 -5.20 15.57
CA LEU A 90 -5.56 -6.31 16.20
C LEU A 90 -5.62 -7.53 15.28
N LEU A 91 -5.59 -7.35 13.96
CA LEU A 91 -5.58 -8.46 13.00
C LEU A 91 -4.17 -8.66 12.40
N THR A 92 -3.62 -9.86 12.53
CA THR A 92 -2.39 -10.26 11.82
C THR A 92 -2.56 -10.07 10.31
N LEU A 93 -1.66 -9.30 9.69
CA LEU A 93 -1.57 -9.09 8.24
C LEU A 93 -0.29 -9.69 7.65
#